data_AF-A0A3D2V9Y4-F1
#
_entry.id   AF-A0A3D2V9Y4-F1
#
_cell.length_a   1.000
_cell.length_b   1.000
_cell.length_c   1.000
_cell.angle_alpha   90.00
_cell.angle_beta   90.00
_cell.angle_gamma   90.00
#
_symmetry.space_group_name_H-M   'P 1'
#
loop_
_entity.id
_entity.type
_entity.pdbx_description
1 polymer ?
#
loop_
_entity_poly.entity_id
_entity_poly.type
_entity_poly.pdbx_seq_one_letter_code
_entity_poly.pdbx_strand_id
1 'polypeptide(L)'
;KDSRIGTYGASALWVVLSLRTAILAALDPALGVVLLIVGHALSRIAPLALIFFIDYVQDAGQARAKPVARSVPIRGLLVGLAAAVPLGVWHPSVAATAGLIVAGAVFLLARFCIRQIGGYTGDYLGFSQQISEVLIYLAASVLWLST
;
A
#
# COMPACT_ATOMS: atom_id res chain seq x y z
N LYS A 1 25.97 5.36 -0.17
CA LYS A 1 25.04 4.54 -0.98
C LYS A 1 24.58 5.44 -2.11
N ASP A 2 24.87 5.06 -3.36
CA ASP A 2 24.33 5.77 -4.50
C ASP A 2 22.81 5.50 -4.49
N SER A 3 22.01 6.54 -4.23
CA SER A 3 20.54 6.45 -4.11
C SER A 3 19.85 6.19 -5.45
N ARG A 4 20.55 5.56 -6.40
CA ARG A 4 20.08 5.34 -7.74
C ARG A 4 19.12 4.16 -7.72
N ILE A 5 17.89 4.48 -8.06
CA ILE A 5 16.86 3.50 -8.38
C ILE A 5 17.38 2.67 -9.56
N GLY A 6 17.35 1.34 -9.44
CA GLY A 6 17.69 0.45 -10.56
C GLY A 6 16.73 0.66 -11.72
N THR A 7 17.16 0.39 -12.95
CA THR A 7 16.33 0.53 -14.17
C THR A 7 14.97 -0.16 -14.06
N TYR A 8 14.94 -1.36 -13.47
CA TYR A 8 13.70 -2.09 -13.20
C TYR A 8 12.79 -1.36 -12.20
N GLY A 9 13.35 -0.82 -11.11
CA GLY A 9 12.57 -0.04 -10.13
C GLY A 9 11.96 1.23 -10.75
N ALA A 10 12.73 1.93 -11.60
CA ALA A 10 12.24 3.11 -12.30
C ALA A 10 11.13 2.75 -13.29
N SER A 11 11.31 1.67 -14.08
CA SER A 11 10.28 1.21 -15.02
C SER A 11 9.00 0.76 -14.32
N ALA A 12 9.11 0.03 -13.20
CA ALA A 12 7.96 -0.39 -12.40
C ALA A 12 7.21 0.81 -11.81
N LEU A 13 7.93 1.81 -11.28
CA LEU A 13 7.32 3.03 -10.79
C LEU A 13 6.57 3.78 -11.89
N TRP A 14 7.17 3.86 -13.09
CA TRP A 14 6.53 4.50 -14.24
C TRP A 14 5.22 3.81 -14.61
N VAL A 15 5.23 2.48 -14.71
CA VAL A 15 4.01 1.67 -15.00
C VAL A 15 2.94 1.88 -13.92
N VAL A 16 3.31 1.85 -12.64
CA VAL A 16 2.38 2.06 -11.52
C VAL A 16 1.74 3.45 -11.55
N LEU A 17 2.54 4.49 -11.80
CA LEU A 17 2.06 5.87 -11.88
C LEU A 17 1.13 6.05 -13.09
N SER A 18 1.51 5.53 -14.25
CA SER A 18 0.67 5.57 -15.46
C SER A 18 -0.66 4.86 -15.24
N LEU A 19 -0.64 3.68 -14.63
CA LEU A 19 -1.85 2.91 -14.34
C LEU A 19 -2.76 3.66 -13.36
N ARG A 20 -2.20 4.23 -12.29
CA ARG A 20 -2.93 5.10 -11.36
C ARG A 20 -3.60 6.27 -12.07
N THR A 21 -2.86 6.97 -12.93
CA THR A 21 -3.41 8.11 -13.67
C THR A 21 -4.52 7.69 -14.62
N ALA A 22 -4.38 6.54 -15.29
CA ALA A 22 -5.41 6.02 -16.20
C ALA A 22 -6.71 5.67 -15.46
N ILE A 23 -6.62 5.02 -14.29
CA ILE A 23 -7.80 4.69 -13.49
C ILE A 23 -8.51 5.95 -13.01
N LEU A 24 -7.75 6.92 -12.47
CA LEU A 24 -8.34 8.16 -11.97
C LEU A 24 -8.94 9.01 -13.10
N ALA A 25 -8.36 9.00 -14.29
CA ALA A 25 -8.90 9.71 -15.46
C ALA A 25 -10.20 9.09 -15.99
N ALA A 26 -10.47 7.81 -15.69
CA ALA A 26 -11.70 7.13 -16.08
C ALA A 26 -12.86 7.34 -15.10
N LEU A 27 -12.60 7.95 -13.94
CA LEU A 27 -13.58 8.19 -12.89
C LEU A 27 -14.09 9.63 -12.91
N ASP A 28 -15.27 9.85 -12.33
CA ASP A 28 -15.76 11.20 -12.07
C ASP A 28 -14.76 11.96 -11.18
N PRO A 29 -14.47 13.25 -11.45
CA PRO A 29 -13.48 14.01 -10.69
C PRO A 29 -13.74 14.04 -9.18
N ALA A 30 -15.01 14.12 -8.74
CA ALA A 30 -15.35 14.15 -7.32
C ALA A 30 -15.00 12.82 -6.65
N LEU A 31 -15.30 11.70 -7.32
CA LEU A 31 -14.93 10.36 -6.85
C LEU A 31 -13.42 10.13 -6.87
N GLY A 32 -12.74 10.62 -7.90
CA GLY A 32 -11.28 10.56 -8.00
C GLY A 32 -10.59 11.21 -6.80
N VAL A 33 -11.08 12.38 -6.36
CA VAL A 33 -10.55 13.06 -5.16
C VAL A 33 -10.80 12.26 -3.89
N VAL A 34 -12.00 11.72 -3.70
CA VAL A 34 -12.33 10.89 -2.53
C VAL A 34 -11.45 9.64 -2.50
N LEU A 35 -11.30 8.97 -3.64
CA LEU A 35 -10.45 7.80 -3.77
C LEU A 35 -8.99 8.13 -3.50
N LEU A 36 -8.46 9.24 -4.02
CA LEU A 36 -7.09 9.67 -3.73
C LEU A 36 -6.81 9.76 -2.23
N ILE A 37 -7.73 10.35 -1.47
CA ILE A 37 -7.56 10.52 -0.01
C ILE A 37 -7.66 9.17 0.70
N VAL A 38 -8.75 8.43 0.43
CA VAL A 38 -9.05 7.22 1.19
C VAL A 38 -8.16 6.05 0.77
N GLY A 39 -7.91 5.89 -0.52
CA GLY A 39 -6.97 4.91 -1.06
C GLY A 39 -5.54 5.14 -0.56
N HIS A 40 -5.09 6.40 -0.49
CA HIS A 40 -3.79 6.69 0.10
C HIS A 40 -3.73 6.31 1.59
N ALA A 41 -4.75 6.68 2.37
CA ALA A 41 -4.79 6.38 3.80
C ALA A 41 -4.91 4.87 4.10
N LEU A 42 -5.71 4.13 3.31
CA LEU A 42 -5.83 2.68 3.40
C LEU A 42 -4.55 1.97 2.98
N SER A 43 -3.89 2.43 1.90
CA SER A 43 -2.65 1.82 1.41
C SER A 43 -1.52 1.86 2.43
N ARG A 44 -1.51 2.86 3.33
CA ARG A 44 -0.54 2.96 4.45
C ARG A 44 -0.63 1.82 5.44
N ILE A 45 -1.76 1.11 5.51
CA ILE A 45 -1.91 -0.06 6.38
C ILE A 45 -0.97 -1.18 5.93
N ALA A 46 -0.72 -1.31 4.62
CA ALA A 46 0.11 -2.39 4.08
C ALA A 46 1.56 -2.40 4.59
N PRO A 47 2.35 -1.31 4.45
CA PRO A 47 3.71 -1.28 4.99
C PRO A 47 3.73 -1.39 6.52
N LEU A 48 2.73 -0.85 7.22
CA LEU A 48 2.64 -0.96 8.68
C LEU A 48 2.40 -2.40 9.13
N ALA A 49 1.53 -3.12 8.43
CA ALA A 49 1.30 -4.54 8.67
C ALA A 49 2.57 -5.35 8.40
N LEU A 50 3.31 -5.08 7.32
CA LEU A 50 4.58 -5.76 7.04
C LEU A 50 5.62 -5.51 8.15
N ILE A 51 5.76 -4.26 8.63
CA ILE A 51 6.66 -3.93 9.76
C ILE A 51 6.25 -4.68 11.03
N PHE A 52 4.95 -4.88 11.23
CA PHE A 52 4.42 -5.54 12.43
C PHE A 52 4.57 -7.07 12.38
N PHE A 53 4.36 -7.69 11.22
CA PHE A 53 4.30 -9.15 11.07
C PHE A 53 5.62 -9.81 10.64
N ILE A 54 6.58 -9.05 10.12
CA ILE A 54 7.78 -9.60 9.49
C ILE A 54 9.02 -8.93 10.07
N ASP A 55 10.09 -9.70 10.23
CA ASP A 55 11.38 -9.18 10.68
C ASP A 55 12.10 -8.37 9.58
N TYR A 56 12.79 -7.32 10.00
CA TYR A 56 13.58 -6.49 9.11
C TYR A 56 14.89 -7.21 8.76
N VAL A 57 15.14 -7.42 7.47
CA VAL A 57 16.37 -8.04 6.98
C VAL A 57 17.27 -6.94 6.41
N GLN A 58 18.44 -6.78 7.02
CA GLN A 58 19.50 -5.89 6.54
C GLN A 58 20.85 -6.62 6.64
N ASP A 59 21.73 -6.39 5.66
CA ASP A 59 23.09 -6.93 5.69
C ASP A 59 23.82 -6.51 6.97
N ALA A 60 24.44 -7.49 7.65
CA ALA A 60 25.12 -7.37 8.94
C ALA A 60 26.22 -6.28 9.00
N GLY A 61 26.65 -5.72 7.85
CA GLY A 61 27.67 -4.67 7.75
C GLY A 61 27.16 -3.22 7.75
N GLN A 62 25.84 -2.95 7.78
CA GLN A 62 25.28 -1.59 7.61
C GLN A 62 24.36 -1.12 8.75
N ALA A 63 24.68 -1.50 9.99
CA ALA A 63 23.98 -1.07 11.21
C ALA A 63 24.12 0.44 11.48
N ARG A 64 23.41 1.28 10.71
CA ARG A 64 23.21 2.72 11.00
C ARG A 64 21.76 3.18 10.95
N ALA A 65 20.83 2.33 10.51
CA ALA A 65 19.42 2.64 10.64
C ALA A 65 18.91 2.10 11.99
N LYS A 66 18.71 3.00 12.96
CA LYS A 66 17.95 2.68 14.18
C LYS A 66 16.63 2.01 13.75
N PRO A 67 16.23 0.91 14.38
CA PRO A 67 15.00 0.22 14.01
C PRO A 67 13.84 1.20 14.16
N VAL A 68 13.33 1.69 13.03
CA VAL A 68 12.10 2.50 12.92
C VAL A 68 10.88 1.71 13.45
N ALA A 69 11.09 0.46 13.86
CA ALA A 69 10.13 -0.51 14.35
C ALA A 69 9.47 -0.20 15.71
N ARG A 70 9.92 0.77 16.53
CA ARG A 70 9.51 0.79 17.95
C ARG A 70 8.44 1.79 18.40
N SER A 71 8.01 2.78 17.62
CA SER A 71 7.09 3.80 18.17
C SER A 71 5.93 4.30 17.29
N VAL A 72 5.80 3.85 16.04
CA VAL A 72 4.76 4.35 15.12
C VAL A 72 3.76 3.32 14.55
N PRO A 73 3.88 1.97 14.74
CA PRO A 73 3.04 1.04 13.98
C PRO A 73 1.54 1.16 14.32
N ILE A 74 1.20 1.23 15.61
CA ILE A 74 -0.21 1.25 16.07
C ILE A 74 -0.88 2.58 15.74
N ARG A 75 -0.20 3.72 15.96
CA ARG A 75 -0.77 5.05 15.65
C ARG A 75 -1.03 5.19 14.16
N GLY A 76 -0.11 4.74 13.31
CA GLY A 76 -0.30 4.75 11.86
C GLY A 76 -1.47 3.86 11.42
N LEU A 77 -1.62 2.69 12.06
CA LEU A 77 -2.72 1.76 11.77
C LEU A 77 -4.08 2.37 12.14
N LEU A 78 -4.16 3.01 13.32
CA LEU A 78 -5.37 3.71 13.78
C LEU A 78 -5.74 4.88 12.86
N VAL A 79 -4.77 5.65 12.37
CA VAL A 79 -5.05 6.73 11.41
C VAL A 79 -5.54 6.19 10.07
N GLY A 80 -4.93 5.11 9.56
CA GLY A 80 -5.39 4.46 8.33
C GLY A 80 -6.82 3.89 8.46
N LEU A 81 -7.13 3.27 9.61
CA LEU A 81 -8.48 2.80 9.92
C LEU A 81 -9.47 3.95 10.07
N ALA A 82 -9.11 5.03 10.77
CA ALA A 82 -9.95 6.20 10.94
C ALA A 82 -10.31 6.85 9.60
N ALA A 83 -9.36 6.90 8.66
CA ALA A 83 -9.60 7.41 7.31
C ALA A 83 -10.51 6.51 6.47
N ALA A 84 -10.65 5.23 6.83
CA ALA A 84 -11.55 4.29 6.18
C ALA A 84 -13.01 4.41 6.70
N VAL A 85 -13.22 4.97 7.89
CA VAL A 85 -14.55 5.07 8.53
C VAL A 85 -15.57 5.81 7.66
N PRO A 86 -15.29 6.99 7.09
CA PRO A 86 -16.28 7.69 6.26
C PRO A 86 -16.72 6.87 5.05
N LEU A 87 -15.77 6.14 4.43
CA LEU A 87 -16.04 5.29 3.28
C LEU A 87 -16.85 4.04 3.68
N GLY A 88 -16.61 3.48 4.86
CA GLY A 88 -17.42 2.40 5.42
C GLY A 88 -18.85 2.81 5.78
N VAL A 89 -19.07 4.08 6.15
CA VAL A 89 -20.42 4.60 6.44
C VAL A 89 -21.20 4.89 5.15
N TRP A 90 -20.56 5.44 4.12
CA TRP A 90 -21.23 5.77 2.86
C TRP A 90 -21.39 4.58 1.90
N HIS A 91 -20.36 3.75 1.78
CA HIS A 91 -20.35 2.60 0.87
C HIS A 91 -19.71 1.36 1.55
N PRO A 92 -20.46 0.68 2.44
CA PRO A 92 -19.93 -0.43 3.23
C PRO A 92 -19.44 -1.61 2.39
N SER A 93 -20.09 -1.88 1.25
CA SER A 93 -19.65 -2.91 0.29
C SER A 93 -18.27 -2.58 -0.27
N VAL A 94 -18.07 -1.35 -0.76
CA VAL A 94 -16.79 -0.87 -1.30
C VAL A 94 -15.69 -0.94 -0.25
N ALA A 95 -15.97 -0.48 0.98
CA ALA A 95 -15.02 -0.53 2.08
C ALA A 95 -14.62 -1.97 2.46
N ALA A 96 -15.58 -2.90 2.51
CA ALA A 96 -15.31 -4.31 2.79
C ALA A 96 -14.42 -4.96 1.71
N THR A 97 -14.74 -4.73 0.43
CA THR A 97 -13.91 -5.21 -0.68
C THR A 97 -12.51 -4.61 -0.68
N ALA A 98 -12.39 -3.30 -0.44
CA ALA A 98 -11.08 -2.63 -0.37
C ALA A 98 -10.24 -3.21 0.78
N GLY A 99 -10.85 -3.44 1.96
CA GLY A 99 -10.19 -4.08 3.09
C GLY A 99 -9.71 -5.50 2.78
N LEU A 100 -10.55 -6.30 2.12
CA LEU A 100 -10.19 -7.66 1.71
C LEU A 100 -9.02 -7.69 0.73
N ILE A 101 -9.02 -6.76 -0.23
CA ILE A 101 -7.96 -6.62 -1.23
C ILE A 101 -6.64 -6.18 -0.60
N VAL A 102 -6.67 -5.21 0.30
CA VAL A 102 -5.47 -4.78 1.05
C VAL A 102 -4.95 -5.94 1.90
N ALA A 103 -5.81 -6.65 2.64
CA ALA A 103 -5.42 -7.80 3.45
C ALA A 103 -4.79 -8.91 2.58
N GLY A 104 -5.40 -9.22 1.44
CA GLY A 104 -4.87 -10.20 0.48
C GLY A 104 -3.52 -9.77 -0.10
N ALA A 105 -3.39 -8.51 -0.53
CA ALA A 105 -2.14 -7.96 -1.05
C ALA A 105 -1.02 -8.03 -0.01
N VAL A 106 -1.29 -7.60 1.23
CA VAL A 106 -0.36 -7.68 2.36
C VAL A 106 0.05 -9.12 2.63
N PHE A 107 -0.90 -10.06 2.67
CA PHE A 107 -0.60 -11.47 2.91
C PHE A 107 0.29 -12.07 1.82
N LEU A 108 -0.02 -11.82 0.55
CA LEU A 108 0.76 -12.32 -0.59
C LEU A 108 2.15 -11.71 -0.61
N LEU A 109 2.27 -10.39 -0.40
CA LEU A 109 3.54 -9.69 -0.32
C LEU A 109 4.37 -10.19 0.86
N ALA A 110 3.75 -10.35 2.03
CA ALA A 110 4.41 -10.90 3.22
C ALA A 110 4.99 -12.29 2.94
N ARG A 111 4.18 -13.19 2.38
CA ARG A 111 4.60 -14.55 2.03
C ARG A 111 5.71 -14.55 0.98
N PHE A 112 5.62 -13.68 -0.02
CA PHE A 112 6.65 -13.54 -1.05
C PHE A 112 7.98 -13.07 -0.46
N CYS A 113 7.95 -12.01 0.35
CA CYS A 113 9.13 -11.46 1.03
C CYS A 113 9.78 -12.50 1.94
N ILE A 114 9.00 -13.18 2.79
CA ILE A 114 9.52 -14.22 3.68
C ILE A 114 10.18 -15.36 2.88
N ARG A 115 9.58 -15.77 1.75
CA ARG A 115 10.15 -16.84 0.91
C ARG A 115 11.41 -16.45 0.16
N GLN A 116 11.51 -15.20 -0.30
CA GLN A 116 12.61 -14.75 -1.15
C GLN A 116 13.82 -14.27 -0.36
N ILE A 117 13.58 -13.50 0.70
CA ILE A 117 14.64 -12.79 1.44
C ILE A 117 14.61 -13.06 2.94
N GLY A 118 13.65 -13.84 3.45
CA GLY A 118 13.54 -14.17 4.88
C GLY A 118 12.99 -13.06 5.76
N GLY A 119 12.53 -11.94 5.18
CA GLY A 119 11.95 -10.81 5.91
C GLY A 119 11.62 -9.63 5.01
N TYR A 120 11.64 -8.39 5.50
CA TYR A 120 11.38 -7.18 4.67
C TYR A 120 12.59 -6.23 4.61
N THR A 121 12.72 -5.49 3.51
CA THR A 121 13.65 -4.35 3.38
C THR A 121 12.87 -3.04 3.17
N GLY A 122 13.56 -1.89 3.24
CA GLY A 122 12.91 -0.58 3.08
C GLY A 122 12.20 -0.39 1.72
N ASP A 123 12.72 -0.99 0.65
CA ASP A 123 12.16 -0.88 -0.69
C ASP A 123 10.83 -1.63 -0.83
N TYR A 124 10.67 -2.74 -0.09
CA TYR A 124 9.41 -3.50 -0.07
C TYR A 124 8.27 -2.74 0.61
N LEU A 125 8.57 -1.82 1.53
CA LEU A 125 7.54 -1.00 2.17
C LEU A 125 6.89 -0.05 1.15
N GLY A 126 7.72 0.68 0.38
CA GLY A 126 7.23 1.56 -0.68
C GLY A 126 6.47 0.80 -1.76
N PHE A 127 6.99 -0.36 -2.16
CA PHE A 127 6.34 -1.26 -3.12
C PHE A 127 4.97 -1.73 -2.64
N SER A 128 4.88 -2.17 -1.37
CA SER A 128 3.63 -2.68 -0.80
C SER A 128 2.54 -1.60 -0.74
N GLN A 129 2.92 -0.36 -0.43
CA GLN A 129 1.99 0.77 -0.44
C GLN A 129 1.50 1.04 -1.86
N GLN A 130 2.40 1.15 -2.84
CA GLN A 130 2.06 1.48 -4.22
C GLN A 130 1.12 0.43 -4.85
N ILE A 131 1.41 -0.87 -4.64
CA ILE A 131 0.54 -1.95 -5.10
C ILE A 131 -0.83 -1.88 -4.42
N SER A 132 -0.86 -1.70 -3.10
CA SER A 132 -2.12 -1.64 -2.37
C SER A 132 -2.98 -0.47 -2.85
N GLU A 133 -2.38 0.68 -3.10
CA GLU A 133 -3.06 1.87 -3.60
C GLU A 133 -3.68 1.64 -5.00
N VAL A 134 -2.92 1.06 -5.94
CA VAL A 134 -3.43 0.71 -7.28
C VAL A 134 -4.57 -0.32 -7.21
N LEU A 135 -4.43 -1.35 -6.36
CA LEU A 135 -5.47 -2.38 -6.21
C LEU A 135 -6.77 -1.80 -5.62
N ILE A 136 -6.68 -0.87 -4.67
CA ILE A 136 -7.85 -0.16 -4.13
C ILE A 136 -8.54 0.64 -5.25
N TYR A 137 -7.78 1.38 -6.06
CA TYR A 137 -8.36 2.17 -7.16
C TYR A 137 -9.03 1.28 -8.21
N LEU A 138 -8.38 0.19 -8.60
CA LEU A 138 -8.97 -0.78 -9.53
C LEU A 138 -10.29 -1.34 -8.99
N ALA A 139 -10.29 -1.82 -7.75
CA ALA A 139 -11.47 -2.40 -7.13
C ALA A 139 -12.64 -1.41 -7.05
N ALA A 140 -12.35 -0.19 -6.58
CA ALA A 140 -13.35 0.86 -6.50
C ALA A 140 -13.89 1.25 -7.88
N SER A 141 -13.02 1.31 -8.90
CA SER A 141 -13.44 1.61 -10.27
C SER A 141 -14.35 0.53 -10.86
N VAL A 142 -14.05 -0.74 -10.62
CA VAL A 142 -14.87 -1.87 -11.09
C VAL A 142 -16.24 -1.86 -10.39
N LEU A 143 -16.26 -1.64 -9.08
CA LEU A 143 -17.50 -1.56 -8.31
C LEU A 143 -18.37 -0.40 -8.76
N TRP A 144 -17.75 0.76 -9.03
CA TRP A 144 -18.46 1.93 -9.54
C TRP A 144 -19.03 1.71 -10.94
N LEU A 145 -18.30 1.06 -11.84
CA LEU A 145 -18.79 0.73 -13.18
C LEU A 145 -19.90 -0.33 -13.17
N SER A 146 -20.02 -1.09 -12.08
CA SER A 146 -21.03 -2.14 -11.92
C SER A 146 -22.36 -1.67 -11.31
N THR A 147 -22.44 -0.41 -10.87
CA THR A 147 -23.65 0.24 -10.35
C THR A 147 -24.26 1.20 -11.35
#